data_AF-A0A0T6BGS5-F1
#
_entry.id   AF-A0A0T6BGS5-F1
#
_cell.length_a   1.000
_cell.length_b   1.000
_cell.length_c   1.000
_cell.angle_alpha   90.00
_cell.angle_beta   90.00
_cell.angle_gamma   90.00
#
_symmetry.space_group_name_H-M   'P 1'
#
loop_
_entity.id
_entity.type
_entity.pdbx_description
1 polymer ?
#
loop_
_entity_poly.entity_id
_entity_poly.type
_entity_poly.pdbx_seq_one_letter_code
_entity_poly.pdbx_strand_id
1 'polypeptide(L)'
;EYVHIAVNEIIEHHQKVIELGQNAEETFSLLMLVQFLFSLSIMCCQLFQLSILAMGSPQFYSMGIYAILMLFQIFLFCYRGNEVMLHSYDIIDSAFASNWVVIDTKTQKSLLLMMTRACKP
;
A
#
# COMPACT_ATOMS: atom_id res chain seq x y z
N GLU A 1 23.90 -17.24 20.46
CA GLU A 1 23.33 -16.16 21.31
C GLU A 1 23.07 -14.87 20.52
N TYR A 2 24.09 -14.23 19.93
CA TYR A 2 23.93 -13.00 19.15
C TYR A 2 22.88 -13.05 18.03
N VAL A 3 22.85 -14.14 17.23
CA VAL A 3 21.87 -14.32 16.14
C VAL A 3 20.43 -14.35 16.68
N HIS A 4 20.21 -14.96 17.84
CA HIS A 4 18.88 -15.04 18.44
C HIS A 4 18.40 -13.66 18.91
N ILE A 5 19.30 -12.84 19.46
CA ILE A 5 18.97 -11.47 19.89
C ILE A 5 18.61 -10.62 18.66
N ALA A 6 19.44 -10.65 17.62
CA ALA A 6 19.20 -9.89 16.39
C ALA A 6 17.88 -10.27 15.69
N VAL A 7 17.57 -11.57 15.58
CA VAL A 7 16.30 -12.01 14.99
C VAL A 7 15.11 -11.55 15.84
N ASN A 8 15.24 -11.54 17.16
CA ASN A 8 14.16 -11.10 18.04
C ASN A 8 13.89 -9.59 17.90
N GLU A 9 14.93 -8.77 17.75
CA GLU A 9 14.80 -7.34 17.46
C GLU A 9 14.11 -7.08 16.10
N ILE A 10 14.46 -7.86 15.07
CA ILE A 10 13.82 -7.78 13.74
C ILE A 10 12.34 -8.12 13.83
N ILE A 11 11.98 -9.18 14.56
CA ILE A 11 10.59 -9.60 14.75
C ILE A 11 9.81 -8.53 15.52
N GLU A 12 10.38 -7.97 16.59
CA GLU A 12 9.74 -6.90 17.36
C GLU A 12 9.52 -5.64 16.50
N HIS A 13 10.51 -5.29 15.67
CA HIS A 13 10.37 -4.18 14.73
C HIS A 13 9.27 -4.45 13.69
N HIS A 14 9.24 -5.65 13.10
CA HIS A 14 8.21 -6.05 12.14
C HIS A 14 6.80 -5.98 12.75
N GLN A 15 6.64 -6.38 14.02
CA GLN A 15 5.37 -6.27 14.74
C GLN A 15 4.92 -4.81 14.90
N LYS A 16 5.84 -3.90 15.26
CA LYS A 16 5.54 -2.46 15.36
C LYS A 16 5.13 -1.87 14.02
N VAL A 17 5.75 -2.31 12.92
CA VAL A 17 5.37 -1.88 11.56
C VAL A 17 3.97 -2.37 11.19
N ILE A 18 3.61 -3.61 11.51
CA ILE A 18 2.26 -4.14 11.31
C ILE A 18 1.24 -3.33 12.12
N GLU A 19 1.52 -3.07 13.40
CA GLU A 19 0.62 -2.29 14.27
C GLU A 19 0.41 -0.87 13.72
N LEU A 20 1.47 -0.23 13.22
CA LEU A 20 1.37 1.08 12.56
C LEU A 20 0.50 1.00 11.30
N GLY A 21 0.66 -0.05 10.49
CA GLY A 21 -0.16 -0.29 9.30
C GLY A 21 -1.64 -0.46 9.65
N GLN A 22 -1.95 -1.26 10.66
CA GLN A 22 -3.31 -1.48 11.15
C GLN A 22 -3.96 -0.20 11.67
N ASN A 23 -3.24 0.59 12.47
CA ASN A 23 -3.73 1.87 12.98
C ASN A 23 -3.99 2.87 11.84
N ALA A 24 -3.12 2.88 10.82
CA ALA A 24 -3.32 3.70 9.64
C ALA A 24 -4.54 3.22 8.84
N GLU A 25 -4.70 1.91 8.63
CA GLU A 25 -5.86 1.34 7.95
C GLU A 25 -7.16 1.70 8.67
N GLU A 26 -7.24 1.50 9.99
CA GLU A 26 -8.43 1.83 10.79
C GLU A 26 -8.79 3.31 10.69
N THR A 27 -7.78 4.18 10.75
CA THR A 27 -7.98 5.64 10.69
C THR A 27 -8.38 6.12 9.29
N PHE A 28 -7.74 5.58 8.24
CA PHE A 28 -7.84 6.12 6.89
C PHE A 28 -8.76 5.33 5.96
N SER A 29 -9.12 4.08 6.26
CA SER A 29 -9.91 3.22 5.37
C SER A 29 -11.26 3.85 4.99
N LEU A 30 -12.04 4.31 5.99
CA LEU A 30 -13.32 4.97 5.72
C LEU A 30 -13.14 6.29 4.95
N LEU A 31 -12.13 7.08 5.33
CA LEU A 31 -11.82 8.34 4.67
C LEU A 31 -11.48 8.13 3.19
N MET A 32 -10.64 7.14 2.90
CA MET A 32 -10.22 6.74 1.56
C MET A 32 -11.40 6.23 0.74
N LEU A 33 -12.27 5.41 1.33
CA LEU A 33 -13.49 4.92 0.67
C LEU A 33 -14.40 6.07 0.23
N VAL A 34 -14.69 7.00 1.15
CA VAL A 34 -15.52 8.17 0.86
C VAL A 34 -14.87 9.05 -0.21
N GLN A 35 -13.57 9.29 -0.10
CA GLN A 35 -12.81 10.08 -1.09
C GLN A 35 -12.88 9.45 -2.48
N PHE A 36 -12.75 8.12 -2.61
CA PHE A 36 -12.84 7.43 -3.89
C PHE A 36 -14.26 7.48 -4.47
N LEU A 37 -15.29 7.23 -3.67
CA LEU A 37 -16.68 7.32 -4.14
C LEU A 37 -17.02 8.73 -4.64
N PHE A 38 -16.57 9.76 -3.93
CA PHE A 38 -16.77 11.14 -4.34
C PHE A 38 -16.00 11.47 -5.63
N SER A 39 -14.74 11.04 -5.71
CA SER A 39 -13.89 11.25 -6.89
C SER A 39 -14.45 10.55 -8.13
N LEU A 40 -14.92 9.30 -8.00
CA LEU A 40 -15.58 8.56 -9.07
C LEU A 40 -16.86 9.23 -9.54
N SER A 41 -17.68 9.73 -8.60
CA SER A 41 -18.93 10.44 -8.94
C SER A 41 -18.65 11.72 -9.72
N ILE A 42 -17.68 12.53 -9.27
CA ILE A 42 -17.27 13.74 -9.99
C ILE A 42 -16.74 13.39 -11.39
N MET A 43 -15.87 12.37 -11.47
CA MET A 43 -15.26 11.95 -12.73
C MET A 43 -16.32 11.47 -13.74
N CYS A 44 -17.34 10.74 -13.29
CA CYS A 44 -18.47 10.33 -14.14
C CYS A 44 -19.19 11.54 -14.74
N CYS A 45 -19.54 12.53 -13.91
CA CYS A 45 -20.18 13.76 -14.36
C CYS A 45 -19.28 14.57 -15.32
N GLN A 46 -17.97 14.65 -15.03
CA GLN A 46 -16.99 15.36 -15.86
C GLN A 46 -16.82 14.70 -17.23
N LEU A 47 -16.71 13.38 -17.28
CA LEU A 47 -16.61 12.63 -18.54
C LEU A 47 -17.88 12.79 -19.40
N PHE A 48 -19.06 12.79 -18.77
CA PHE A 48 -20.31 13.08 -19.47
C PHE A 48 -20.33 14.50 -20.03
N GLN A 49 -19.92 15.51 -19.26
CA GLN A 49 -19.85 16.89 -19.75
C GLN A 49 -18.86 17.02 -20.92
N LEU A 50 -17.68 16.42 -20.83
CA LEU A 50 -16.68 16.40 -21.90
C LEU A 50 -17.23 15.79 -23.21
N SER A 51 -18.16 14.84 -23.13
CA SER A 51 -18.79 14.24 -24.32
C SER A 51 -19.75 15.18 -25.07
N ILE A 52 -20.28 16.20 -24.38
CA ILE A 52 -21.27 17.14 -24.93
C ILE A 52 -20.61 18.47 -25.33
N LEU A 53 -19.53 18.86 -24.65
CA LEU A 53 -18.82 20.11 -24.92
C LEU A 53 -18.15 20.12 -26.30
N ALA A 54 -18.20 21.29 -26.96
CA ALA A 54 -17.48 21.51 -28.20
C ALA A 54 -15.96 21.40 -27.98
N MET A 55 -15.32 20.55 -28.79
CA MET A 55 -13.87 20.37 -28.80
C MET A 55 -13.18 21.71 -29.08
N GLY A 56 -12.16 22.04 -28.27
CA GLY A 56 -11.38 23.27 -28.40
C GLY A 56 -11.88 24.47 -27.59
N SER A 57 -12.98 24.33 -26.85
CA SER A 57 -13.42 25.37 -25.90
C SER A 57 -12.48 25.45 -24.67
N PRO A 58 -12.27 26.65 -24.08
CA PRO A 58 -11.49 26.78 -22.84
C PRO A 58 -12.03 25.88 -21.70
N GLN A 59 -13.35 25.68 -21.67
CA GLN A 59 -14.02 24.80 -20.72
C GLN A 59 -13.63 23.34 -20.93
N PHE A 60 -13.55 22.87 -22.18
CA PHE A 60 -13.10 21.51 -22.50
C PHE A 60 -11.67 21.27 -21.98
N TYR A 61 -10.75 22.21 -22.20
CA TYR A 61 -9.37 22.08 -21.69
C TYR A 61 -9.32 22.09 -20.16
N SER A 62 -10.07 22.99 -19.52
CA SER A 62 -10.14 23.05 -18.05
C SER A 62 -10.66 21.74 -17.45
N MET A 63 -11.74 21.18 -18.00
CA MET A 63 -12.29 19.89 -17.57
C MET A 63 -11.35 18.72 -17.84
N GLY A 64 -10.66 18.72 -18.98
CA GLY A 64 -9.66 17.70 -19.29
C GLY A 64 -8.49 17.71 -18.30
N ILE A 65 -7.94 18.89 -17.99
CA ILE A 65 -6.88 19.03 -16.97
C ILE A 65 -7.38 18.58 -15.60
N TYR A 66 -8.59 18.97 -15.22
CA TYR A 66 -9.20 18.56 -13.96
C TYR A 66 -9.34 17.03 -13.86
N ALA A 67 -9.79 16.37 -14.93
CA ALA A 67 -9.89 14.91 -14.99
C ALA A 67 -8.52 14.22 -14.82
N ILE A 68 -7.47 14.74 -15.48
CA ILE A 68 -6.10 14.22 -15.33
C ILE A 68 -5.61 14.37 -13.88
N LEU A 69 -5.85 15.52 -13.25
CA LEU A 69 -5.45 15.76 -11.86
C LEU A 69 -6.17 14.82 -10.89
N MET A 70 -7.48 14.58 -11.09
CA MET A 70 -8.24 13.63 -10.28
C MET A 70 -7.73 12.20 -10.43
N LEU A 71 -7.42 11.78 -11.67
CA LEU A 71 -6.80 10.47 -11.93
C LEU A 71 -5.42 10.35 -11.26
N PHE A 72 -4.61 11.40 -11.33
CA PHE A 72 -3.30 11.43 -10.67
C PHE A 72 -3.42 11.33 -9.14
N GLN A 73 -4.41 12.01 -8.54
CA GLN A 73 -4.69 11.90 -7.11
C GLN A 73 -5.02 10.45 -6.71
N ILE A 74 -5.92 9.78 -7.46
CA ILE A 74 -6.28 8.38 -7.20
C ILE A 74 -5.05 7.46 -7.36
N PHE A 75 -4.29 7.67 -8.44
CA PHE A 75 -3.08 6.91 -8.72
C PHE A 75 -2.08 7.00 -7.58
N LEU A 76 -1.83 8.19 -7.01
CA LEU A 76 -0.90 8.36 -5.90
C LEU A 76 -1.28 7.51 -4.67
N PHE A 77 -2.56 7.46 -4.31
CA PHE A 77 -3.01 6.66 -3.18
C PHE A 77 -2.83 5.16 -3.43
N CYS A 78 -3.23 4.68 -4.62
CA CYS A 78 -3.05 3.28 -4.99
C CYS A 78 -1.58 2.89 -5.09
N TYR A 79 -0.74 3.79 -5.61
CA TYR A 79 0.70 3.59 -5.71
C TYR A 79 1.34 3.41 -4.33
N ARG A 80 1.00 4.28 -3.37
CA ARG A 80 1.51 4.14 -2.00
C ARG A 80 1.05 2.87 -1.31
N GLY A 81 -0.21 2.47 -1.49
CA GLY A 81 -0.69 1.17 -0.99
C GLY A 81 0.07 0.00 -1.61
N ASN A 82 0.33 0.04 -2.92
CA ASN A 82 1.09 -0.98 -3.61
C ASN A 82 2.55 -1.08 -3.14
N GLU A 83 3.24 0.04 -2.94
CA GLU A 83 4.61 0.06 -2.41
C GLU A 83 4.70 -0.61 -1.02
N VAL A 84 3.70 -0.37 -0.16
CA VAL A 84 3.63 -1.04 1.16
C VAL A 84 3.51 -2.55 1.00
N MET A 85 2.66 -3.03 0.07
CA MET A 85 2.55 -4.46 -0.20
C MET A 85 3.86 -5.05 -0.76
N LEU A 86 4.50 -4.37 -1.72
CA LEU A 86 5.77 -4.82 -2.31
C LEU A 86 6.86 -4.96 -1.25
N HIS A 87 7.01 -3.95 -0.39
CA HIS A 87 7.96 -4.02 0.72
C HIS A 87 7.64 -5.13 1.72
N SER A 88 6.36 -5.45 1.95
CA SER A 88 5.99 -6.61 2.78
C SER A 88 6.46 -7.93 2.16
N TYR A 89 6.38 -8.07 0.83
CA TYR A 89 6.89 -9.24 0.12
C TYR A 89 8.42 -9.30 0.11
N ASP A 90 9.11 -8.17 -0.06
CA ASP A 90 10.58 -8.11 -0.02
C ASP A 90 11.15 -8.63 1.32
N ILE A 91 10.43 -8.43 2.43
CA ILE A 91 10.80 -8.98 3.75
C ILE A 91 10.83 -10.51 3.72
N ILE A 92 9.90 -11.15 3.00
CA ILE A 92 9.83 -12.60 2.87
C ILE A 92 11.01 -13.10 2.05
N ASP A 93 11.26 -12.49 0.89
CA ASP A 93 12.32 -12.89 -0.03
C ASP A 93 13.71 -12.74 0.62
N SER A 94 13.94 -11.62 1.31
CA SER A 94 15.20 -11.38 2.04
C SER A 94 15.38 -12.34 3.21
N ALA A 95 14.31 -12.63 3.97
CA ALA A 95 14.38 -13.57 5.07
C ALA A 95 14.59 -15.02 4.57
N PHE A 96 14.00 -15.40 3.43
CA PHE A 96 14.17 -16.72 2.82
C PHE A 96 15.57 -16.91 2.22
N ALA A 97 16.13 -15.86 1.61
CA ALA A 97 17.49 -15.87 1.07
C ALA A 97 18.58 -15.88 2.15
N SER A 98 18.23 -15.65 3.41
CA SER A 98 19.18 -15.74 4.53
C SER A 98 19.58 -17.19 4.83
N ASN A 99 20.67 -17.42 5.58
CA ASN A 99 21.07 -18.76 6.02
C ASN A 99 20.20 -19.30 7.17
N TRP A 100 18.88 -19.09 7.11
CA TRP A 100 17.92 -19.40 8.17
C TRP A 100 17.83 -20.90 8.52
N VAL A 101 18.19 -21.77 7.58
CA VAL A 101 18.21 -23.24 7.75
C VAL A 101 19.30 -23.70 8.73
N VAL A 102 20.36 -22.91 8.92
CA VAL A 102 21.51 -23.25 9.79
C VAL A 102 21.29 -22.76 11.23
N ILE A 103 20.20 -22.03 11.49
CA ILE A 103 19.88 -21.47 12.80
C ILE A 103 19.15 -22.52 13.66
N ASP A 104 19.22 -22.37 14.99
CA ASP A 104 18.43 -23.16 15.94
C ASP A 104 16.94 -23.22 15.58
N THR A 105 16.34 -24.39 15.80
CA THR A 105 14.95 -24.72 15.47
C THR A 105 13.93 -23.74 16.06
N LYS A 106 14.18 -23.19 17.26
CA LYS A 106 13.28 -22.21 17.89
C LYS A 106 13.27 -20.91 17.08
N THR A 107 14.44 -20.39 16.73
CA THR A 107 14.56 -19.16 15.93
C THR A 107 14.04 -19.38 14.50
N GLN A 108 14.28 -20.56 13.92
CA GLN A 108 13.75 -20.95 12.61
C GLN A 108 12.22 -20.88 12.57
N LYS A 109 11.54 -21.41 13.61
CA LYS A 109 10.08 -21.35 13.73
C LYS A 109 9.55 -19.91 13.87
N SER A 110 10.22 -19.08 14.66
CA SER A 110 9.83 -17.67 14.81
C SER A 110 9.96 -16.91 13.49
N LEU A 111 11.05 -17.13 12.73
CA LEU A 111 11.24 -16.51 11.43
C LEU A 111 10.22 -17.01 10.40
N LEU A 112 9.89 -18.30 10.40
CA LEU A 112 8.85 -18.85 9.54
C LEU A 112 7.47 -18.22 9.83
N LEU A 113 7.17 -17.98 11.10
CA LEU A 113 5.92 -17.32 11.51
C LEU A 113 5.89 -15.86 11.05
N MET A 114 7.03 -15.15 11.13
CA MET A 114 7.20 -13.80 10.59
C MET A 114 6.98 -13.77 9.08
N MET A 115 7.64 -14.64 8.31
CA MET A 115 7.46 -14.74 6.84
C MET A 115 5.98 -15.03 6.48
N THR A 116 5.34 -15.95 7.21
CA THR A 116 3.93 -16.30 6.98
C THR A 116 3.00 -15.11 7.25
N ARG A 117 3.32 -14.27 8.24
CA ARG A 117 2.57 -13.04 8.52
C ARG A 117 2.81 -11.98 7.46
N ALA A 118 4.05 -11.76 7.02
CA ALA A 118 4.39 -10.81 5.96
C ALA A 118 3.74 -11.12 4.60
N CYS A 119 3.37 -12.40 4.35
CA CYS A 119 2.60 -12.81 3.16
C CYS A 119 1.15 -12.28 3.16
N LYS A 120 0.68 -11.76 4.29
CA LYS A 120 -0.61 -11.07 4.46
C LYS A 120 -0.33 -9.64 4.90
N PRO A 121 0.06 -8.74 3.96
CA PRO A 121 0.30 -7.34 4.25
C PRO A 121 -0.93 -6.64 4.84
#